data_AF-A0A0B8ZY41-F1
#
_entry.id   AF-A0A0B8ZY41-F1
#
_cell.length_a   1.000
_cell.length_b   1.000
_cell.length_c   1.000
_cell.angle_alpha   90.00
_cell.angle_beta   90.00
_cell.angle_gamma   90.00
#
_symmetry.space_group_name_H-M   'P 1'
#
loop_
_entity.id
_entity.type
_entity.pdbx_description
1 polymer ?
#
loop_
_entity_poly.entity_id
_entity_poly.type
_entity_poly.pdbx_seq_one_letter_code
_entity_poly.pdbx_strand_id
1 'polypeptide(L)' 'MAFKTFKTRREPVKLEELGAQIARRETALGGVDVPRNPGTRRTPSKRALLKAIEDLGGKW' A
#
# COMPACT_ATOMS: atom_id res chain seq x y z
N MET A 1 19.30 -21.30 -6.85
CA MET A 1 17.89 -20.97 -6.57
C MET A 1 17.26 -20.46 -7.86
N ALA A 2 16.35 -21.22 -8.49
CA ALA A 2 15.66 -20.75 -9.69
C ALA A 2 14.47 -19.86 -9.27
N PHE A 3 14.51 -18.57 -9.61
CA PHE A 3 13.37 -17.69 -9.41
C PHE A 3 12.24 -18.09 -10.36
N LYS A 4 11.05 -18.31 -9.82
CA LYS A 4 9.86 -18.65 -10.61
C LYS A 4 9.33 -17.37 -11.24
N THR A 5 9.61 -17.16 -12.53
CA THR A 5 9.03 -16.03 -13.27
C THR A 5 7.57 -16.31 -13.56
N PHE A 6 6.67 -15.65 -12.83
CA PHE A 6 5.24 -15.70 -13.13
C PHE A 6 4.99 -14.92 -14.42
N LYS A 7 4.75 -15.63 -15.52
CA LYS A 7 4.29 -15.01 -16.78
C LYS A 7 2.81 -14.66 -16.65
N THR A 8 2.49 -13.37 -16.74
CA THR A 8 1.10 -12.91 -16.78
C THR A 8 0.56 -13.10 -18.21
N ARG A 9 -0.70 -13.58 -18.34
CA ARG A 9 -1.37 -13.73 -19.65
C ARG A 9 -1.99 -12.42 -20.15
N ARG A 10 -1.95 -11.36 -19.34
CA ARG A 10 -2.56 -10.07 -19.63
C ARG A 10 -1.48 -9.06 -19.96
N GLU A 11 -1.80 -8.16 -20.88
CA GLU A 11 -0.96 -7.02 -21.19
C GLU A 11 -0.79 -6.13 -19.95
N PRO A 12 0.41 -5.57 -19.73
CA PRO A 12 0.64 -4.58 -18.69
C PRO A 12 -0.20 -3.32 -18.95
N VAL A 13 -0.82 -2.80 -17.90
CA VAL A 13 -1.49 -1.48 -17.95
C VAL A 13 -0.44 -0.39 -17.75
N LYS A 14 -0.57 0.72 -18.50
CA LYS A 14 0.27 1.90 -18.28
C LYS A 14 -0.11 2.60 -16.97
N LEU A 15 0.82 3.34 -16.37
CA LEU A 15 0.60 4.01 -15.09
C LEU A 15 -0.55 5.03 -15.18
N GLU A 16 -0.59 5.79 -16.27
CA GLU A 16 -1.57 6.83 -16.53
C GLU A 16 -2.97 6.23 -16.66
N GLU A 17 -3.08 5.12 -17.38
CA GLU A 17 -4.33 4.40 -17.56
C GLU A 17 -4.83 3.81 -16.24
N LEU A 18 -3.93 3.21 -15.44
CA LEU A 18 -4.27 2.73 -14.11
C LEU A 18 -4.83 3.87 -13.24
N GLY A 19 -4.18 5.03 -13.24
CA GLY A 19 -4.62 6.21 -12.50
C GLY A 19 -6.02 6.66 -12.90
N ALA A 20 -6.29 6.77 -14.21
CA ALA A 20 -7.61 7.13 -14.72
C ALA A 20 -8.70 6.12 -14.30
N GLN A 21 -8.38 4.82 -14.33
CA GLN A 21 -9.32 3.80 -13.90
C GLN A 21 -9.61 3.86 -12.39
N ILE A 22 -8.64 4.21 -11.55
CA ILE A 22 -8.82 4.39 -10.11
C ILE A 22 -9.72 5.60 -9.84
N ALA A 23 -9.40 6.76 -10.40
CA ALA A 23 -10.19 7.99 -10.21
C ALA A 23 -11.67 7.82 -10.61
N ARG A 24 -11.92 7.11 -11.73
CA ARG A 24 -13.27 6.74 -12.15
C ARG A 24 -13.99 5.89 -11.10
N ARG A 25 -13.31 4.91 -10.51
CA ARG A 25 -13.89 4.02 -9.50
C ARG A 25 -14.16 4.77 -8.19
N GLU A 26 -13.26 5.64 -7.75
CA GLU A 26 -13.45 6.47 -6.56
C GLU A 26 -14.68 7.36 -6.69
N THR A 27 -14.85 8.00 -7.84
CA THR A 27 -16.03 8.83 -8.15
C THR A 27 -17.32 8.01 -8.13
N ALA A 28 -17.31 6.82 -8.74
CA ALA A 28 -18.48 5.94 -8.80
C ALA A 28 -18.88 5.37 -7.42
N LEU A 29 -17.91 5.17 -6.52
CA LEU A 29 -18.12 4.57 -5.20
C LEU A 29 -18.35 5.61 -4.10
N GLY A 30 -18.15 6.91 -4.38
CA GLY A 30 -18.39 7.99 -3.41
C GLY A 30 -17.37 8.04 -2.26
N GLY A 31 -16.16 7.49 -2.47
CA GLY A 31 -15.14 7.32 -1.43
C GLY A 31 -15.26 5.97 -0.71
N VAL A 32 -14.16 5.21 -0.71
CA VAL A 32 -14.08 3.92 0.00
C VAL A 32 -13.45 4.18 1.36
N ASP A 33 -14.19 3.94 2.45
CA ASP A 33 -13.57 3.86 3.78
C ASP A 33 -12.81 2.55 3.87
N VAL A 34 -11.52 2.60 3.52
CA VAL A 34 -10.64 1.44 3.59
C VAL A 34 -10.23 1.27 5.05
N PRO A 35 -10.68 0.21 5.74
CA PRO A 35 -10.31 -0.01 7.13
C PRO A 35 -8.79 -0.16 7.21
N ARG A 36 -8.14 0.80 7.86
CA ARG A 36 -6.70 0.72 8.09
C ARG A 36 -6.45 -0.38 9.11
N ASN A 37 -5.46 -1.24 8.82
CA ASN A 37 -4.97 -2.15 9.84
C ASN A 37 -4.49 -1.31 11.04
N PRO A 38 -5.07 -1.49 12.24
CA PRO A 38 -4.72 -0.67 13.40
C PRO A 38 -3.27 -0.92 13.87
N GLY A 39 -2.61 -1.96 13.33
CA GLY A 39 -1.19 -2.20 13.58
C GLY A 39 -0.90 -2.52 15.05
N THR A 40 -1.87 -3.04 15.81
CA THR A 40 -1.77 -3.29 17.25
C THR A 40 -0.87 -4.48 17.59
N ARG A 41 -0.64 -5.39 16.63
CA ARG A 41 0.27 -6.54 16.78
C ARG A 41 1.66 -6.26 16.22
N ARG A 42 2.29 -5.16 16.63
CA ARG A 42 3.69 -4.85 16.28
C ARG A 42 4.64 -5.77 17.07
N THR A 43 5.73 -6.18 16.44
CA THR A 43 6.85 -6.81 17.16
C THR A 43 7.58 -5.78 18.02
N PRO A 44 8.38 -6.19 19.02
CA PRO A 44 9.21 -5.26 19.78
C PRO A 44 10.12 -4.39 18.91
N SER A 45 10.77 -4.99 17.91
CA SER A 45 11.64 -4.27 16.97
C SER A 45 10.89 -3.21 16.16
N LYS A 46 9.68 -3.51 15.69
CA LYS A 46 8.84 -2.56 14.95
C LYS A 46 8.42 -1.39 15.83
N ARG A 47 8.12 -1.61 17.12
CA ARG A 47 7.80 -0.52 18.07
C ARG A 47 9.01 0.38 18.30
N ALA A 48 10.20 -0.19 18.51
CA ALA A 48 11.43 0.57 18.71
C ALA A 48 11.74 1.47 17.51
N LEU A 49 11.62 0.94 16.29
CA LEU A 49 11.80 1.71 15.06
C LEU A 49 10.82 2.89 14.95
N LEU A 50 9.53 2.64 15.21
CA LEU A 50 8.51 3.69 15.09
C LEU A 50 8.70 4.78 16.14
N LYS A 51 9.12 4.42 17.35
CA LYS A 51 9.52 5.39 18.37
C LYS A 51 10.71 6.24 17.91
N ALA A 52 11.74 5.64 17.33
CA ALA A 52 12.88 6.40 16.81
C ALA A 52 12.48 7.38 15.69
N ILE A 53 11.53 6.99 14.83
CA ILE A 53 10.99 7.87 13.78
C ILE A 53 10.22 9.05 14.40
N GLU A 54 9.40 8.78 15.42
CA GLU A 54 8.65 9.81 16.15
C GLU A 54 9.58 10.78 16.89
N ASP A 55 10.62 10.25 17.56
CA ASP A 55 11.63 11.05 18.27
C ASP A 55 12.43 11.96 17.29
N LEU A 56 12.51 11.59 16.00
CA LEU A 56 13.06 12.40 14.91
C LEU A 56 12.05 13.38 14.26
N GLY A 57 10.80 13.41 14.74
CA GLY A 57 9.74 14.29 14.23
C GLY A 57 8.98 13.74 13.01
N GLY A 58 9.20 12.47 12.64
CA GLY A 58 8.43 11.80 11.58
C GLY A 58 7.06 11.33 12.06
N LYS A 59 6.08 11.26 11.14
CA LYS A 59 4.78 10.62 11.39
C LYS A 59 4.64 9.37 10.53
N TRP A 60 4.37 8.23 11.17
CA TRP A 60 4.16 6.94 10.53
C TRP A 60 2.78 6.35 10.84
#